data_AF-A0A8J8H3F0-F1
#
_entry.id   AF-A0A8J8H3F0-F1
#
_cell.length_a   1.000
_cell.length_b   1.000
_cell.length_c   1.000
_cell.angle_alpha   90.00
_cell.angle_beta   90.00
_cell.angle_gamma   90.00
#
_symmetry.space_group_name_H-M   'P 1'
#
loop_
_entity.id
_entity.type
_entity.pdbx_description
1 polymer ?
#
loop_
_entity_poly.entity_id
_entity_poly.type
_entity_poly.pdbx_seq_one_letter_code
_entity_poly.pdbx_strand_id
1 'polypeptide(L)'
;MTKYPSIPTYHSLDPRNGRLLDEAVRFASVVVGTEKVDGTNSRIILLPDGTYLLGSREELLYAQGDLIGNPALGIVDALRPIADNLPAVEDDHIVVYYLEVYGGKVTAASKQYTGGKRIGYRLFDVAVIGDYQEMSGWDSQRVAAWRDAGGQQFLGETTLRRTAEDTGLDLTPRLFEIDATEL
;
A
#
# COMPACT_ATOMS: atom_id res chain seq x y z
N MET A 1 -1.53 -8.58 -10.08
CA MET A 1 -2.24 -9.09 -8.89
C MET A 1 -2.11 -8.13 -7.71
N THR A 2 -0.89 -7.79 -7.30
CA THR A 2 -0.57 -7.03 -6.07
C THR A 2 -0.50 -5.50 -6.22
N LYS A 3 -1.10 -4.94 -7.27
CA LYS A 3 -1.10 -3.47 -7.46
C LYS A 3 -2.22 -2.87 -6.62
N TYR A 4 -1.88 -1.88 -5.78
CA TYR A 4 -2.84 -1.20 -4.92
C TYR A 4 -3.93 -0.49 -5.75
N PRO A 5 -5.22 -0.57 -5.36
CA PRO A 5 -6.30 0.10 -6.07
C PRO A 5 -6.13 1.63 -6.10
N SER A 6 -6.91 2.27 -6.97
CA SER A 6 -7.03 3.74 -6.96
C SER A 6 -7.98 4.16 -5.85
N ILE A 7 -7.61 5.19 -5.10
CA ILE A 7 -8.48 5.80 -4.09
C ILE A 7 -9.25 6.94 -4.77
N PRO A 8 -10.59 6.92 -4.79
CA PRO A 8 -11.37 8.02 -5.36
C PRO A 8 -11.27 9.27 -4.49
N THR A 9 -11.48 10.43 -5.09
CA THR A 9 -11.73 11.67 -4.34
C THR A 9 -13.01 11.51 -3.53
N TYR A 10 -13.05 12.09 -2.32
CA TYR A 10 -14.24 12.03 -1.47
C TYR A 10 -15.48 12.61 -2.15
N HIS A 11 -15.33 13.76 -2.82
CA HIS A 11 -16.36 14.35 -3.66
C HIS A 11 -16.17 13.95 -5.13
N SER A 12 -17.28 13.75 -5.84
CA SER A 12 -17.30 13.61 -7.29
C SER A 12 -16.65 14.83 -7.96
N LEU A 13 -15.96 14.59 -9.09
CA LEU A 13 -15.36 15.64 -9.90
C LEU A 13 -16.20 15.88 -11.16
N ASP A 14 -16.46 17.14 -11.50
CA ASP A 14 -17.08 17.52 -12.77
C ASP A 14 -16.14 17.13 -13.92
N PRO A 15 -16.55 16.24 -14.85
CA PRO A 15 -15.69 15.76 -15.91
C PRO A 15 -15.26 16.85 -16.91
N ARG A 16 -15.94 18.01 -16.93
CA ARG A 16 -15.63 19.11 -17.85
C ARG A 16 -14.53 20.04 -17.33
N ASN A 17 -14.45 20.23 -16.01
CA ASN A 17 -13.60 21.26 -15.41
C ASN A 17 -12.83 20.82 -14.15
N GLY A 18 -13.07 19.60 -13.65
CA GLY A 18 -12.39 19.05 -12.47
C GLY A 18 -12.80 19.69 -11.14
N ARG A 19 -13.88 20.47 -11.08
CA ARG A 19 -14.39 21.03 -9.81
C ARG A 19 -15.05 19.95 -8.97
N LEU A 20 -14.95 20.09 -7.65
CA LEU A 20 -15.69 19.24 -6.70
C LEU A 20 -17.20 19.51 -6.83
N LEU A 21 -17.97 18.44 -6.84
CA LEU A 21 -19.43 18.43 -6.78
C LEU A 21 -19.87 18.08 -5.34
N ASP A 22 -21.11 18.40 -4.99
CA ASP A 22 -21.65 18.11 -3.65
C ASP A 22 -21.88 16.61 -3.40
N GLU A 23 -21.92 15.80 -4.46
CA GLU A 23 -22.02 14.35 -4.34
C GLU A 23 -20.72 13.79 -3.73
N ALA A 24 -20.86 13.16 -2.55
CA ALA A 24 -19.76 12.54 -1.82
C ALA A 24 -19.91 11.02 -1.72
N VAL A 25 -18.78 10.33 -1.56
CA VAL A 25 -18.73 8.90 -1.28
C VAL A 25 -19.45 8.61 0.03
N ARG A 26 -20.40 7.66 0.00
CA ARG A 26 -21.11 7.22 1.21
C ARG A 26 -20.36 6.07 1.87
N PHE A 27 -20.13 6.21 3.17
CA PHE A 27 -19.62 5.15 4.01
C PHE A 27 -20.77 4.48 4.76
N ALA A 28 -20.62 3.18 5.08
CA ALA A 28 -21.67 2.40 5.73
C ALA A 28 -21.41 2.15 7.23
N SER A 29 -20.21 2.44 7.70
CA SER A 29 -19.73 2.15 9.05
C SER A 29 -18.74 3.22 9.49
N VAL A 30 -18.17 3.06 10.68
CA VAL A 30 -17.07 3.88 11.17
C VAL A 30 -16.00 4.11 10.10
N VAL A 31 -15.60 5.37 9.96
CA VAL A 31 -14.59 5.83 9.01
C VAL A 31 -13.36 6.29 9.77
N VAL A 32 -12.22 5.73 9.38
CA VAL A 32 -10.91 6.11 9.91
C VAL A 32 -10.27 7.08 8.92
N GLY A 33 -10.00 8.30 9.38
CA GLY A 33 -9.23 9.28 8.63
C GLY A 33 -7.74 9.14 8.95
N THR A 34 -6.91 8.99 7.92
CA THR A 34 -5.45 8.98 8.08
C THR A 34 -4.79 10.11 7.31
N GLU A 35 -3.60 10.53 7.74
CA GLU A 35 -2.77 11.40 6.92
C GLU A 35 -2.45 10.71 5.59
N LYS A 36 -2.71 11.41 4.48
CA LYS A 36 -2.21 11.02 3.17
C LYS A 36 -0.77 11.52 3.04
N VAL A 37 0.18 10.65 3.39
CA VAL A 37 1.61 10.93 3.23
C VAL A 37 1.93 11.17 1.74
N ASP A 38 2.70 12.21 1.44
CA ASP A 38 3.13 12.56 0.08
C ASP A 38 4.53 11.98 -0.20
N GLY A 39 4.54 10.75 -0.70
CA GLY A 39 5.74 10.00 -1.04
C GLY A 39 5.57 9.24 -2.35
N THR A 40 6.05 8.00 -2.36
CA THR A 40 5.82 7.05 -3.43
C THR A 40 5.24 5.76 -2.90
N ASN A 41 4.13 5.37 -3.51
CA ASN A 41 3.47 4.10 -3.24
C ASN A 41 4.42 2.95 -3.55
N SER A 42 4.63 2.13 -2.54
CA SER A 42 5.55 1.01 -2.56
C SER A 42 4.90 -0.21 -1.92
N ARG A 43 5.43 -1.40 -2.22
CA ARG A 43 4.94 -2.65 -1.68
C ARG A 43 6.06 -3.63 -1.38
N ILE A 44 5.91 -4.35 -0.27
CA ILE A 44 6.65 -5.56 0.05
C ILE A 44 5.68 -6.73 -0.15
N ILE A 45 6.05 -7.69 -0.99
CA ILE A 45 5.23 -8.87 -1.32
C ILE A 45 5.95 -10.08 -0.78
N LEU A 46 5.41 -10.71 0.25
CA LEU A 46 5.91 -11.98 0.78
C LEU A 46 5.23 -13.14 0.06
N LEU A 47 6.03 -14.11 -0.37
CA LEU A 47 5.60 -15.27 -1.14
C LEU A 47 5.53 -16.53 -0.24
N PRO A 48 4.70 -17.54 -0.59
CA PRO A 48 4.56 -18.77 0.19
C PRO A 48 5.85 -19.58 0.34
N ASP A 49 6.82 -19.40 -0.57
CA ASP A 49 8.13 -20.07 -0.49
C ASP A 49 9.12 -19.38 0.47
N GLY A 50 8.66 -18.35 1.19
CA GLY A 50 9.45 -17.57 2.14
C GLY A 50 10.29 -16.47 1.50
N THR A 51 10.24 -16.32 0.16
CA THR A 51 10.92 -15.22 -0.52
C THR A 51 10.06 -13.96 -0.60
N TYR A 52 10.64 -12.85 -1.06
CA TYR A 52 9.90 -11.61 -1.23
C TYR A 52 10.24 -10.86 -2.51
N LEU A 53 9.31 -10.00 -2.93
CA LEU A 53 9.47 -9.02 -4.00
C LEU A 53 9.24 -7.62 -3.45
N LEU A 54 9.93 -6.63 -4.01
CA LEU A 54 9.70 -5.21 -3.75
C LEU A 54 9.20 -4.54 -5.01
N GLY A 55 8.28 -3.59 -4.88
CA GLY A 55 7.74 -2.88 -6.02
C GLY A 55 7.28 -1.47 -5.71
N SER A 56 7.16 -0.67 -6.76
CA SER A 56 6.35 0.56 -6.74
C SER A 56 4.88 0.21 -6.97
N ARG A 57 4.02 1.23 -7.14
CA ARG A 57 2.63 1.02 -7.60
C ARG A 57 2.56 0.24 -8.91
N GLU A 58 3.44 0.55 -9.86
CA GLU A 58 3.33 0.06 -11.24
C GLU A 58 4.22 -1.15 -11.52
N GLU A 59 5.41 -1.21 -10.91
CA GLU A 59 6.45 -2.16 -11.30
C GLU A 59 7.00 -2.96 -10.14
N LEU A 60 7.48 -4.17 -10.42
CA LEU A 60 8.35 -4.93 -9.52
C LEU A 60 9.79 -4.47 -9.77
N LEU A 61 10.51 -4.18 -8.70
CA LEU A 61 11.81 -3.51 -8.74
C LEU A 61 12.97 -4.39 -8.26
N TYR A 62 12.65 -5.43 -7.48
CA TYR A 62 13.63 -6.32 -6.86
C TYR A 62 12.96 -7.62 -6.44
N ALA A 63 13.62 -8.74 -6.69
CA ALA A 63 13.35 -10.03 -6.06
C ALA A 63 14.47 -10.36 -5.06
N GLN A 64 14.13 -11.04 -3.97
CA GLN A 64 15.12 -11.49 -2.99
C GLN A 64 16.24 -12.28 -3.67
N GLY A 65 17.48 -11.85 -3.45
CA GLY A 65 18.67 -12.46 -4.06
C GLY A 65 19.13 -11.81 -5.36
N ASP A 66 18.38 -10.85 -5.93
CA ASP A 66 18.86 -10.07 -7.07
C ASP A 66 20.17 -9.35 -6.73
N LEU A 67 21.13 -9.41 -7.66
CA LEU A 67 22.42 -8.74 -7.52
C LEU A 67 22.32 -7.21 -7.67
N ILE A 68 21.38 -6.75 -8.50
CA ILE A 68 21.17 -5.34 -8.81
C ILE A 68 19.68 -5.06 -8.76
N GLY A 69 19.23 -4.34 -7.71
CA GLY A 69 17.88 -3.81 -7.64
C GLY A 69 17.72 -2.55 -8.48
N ASN A 70 16.51 -2.30 -8.97
CA ASN A 70 16.21 -1.04 -9.65
C ASN A 70 16.27 0.13 -8.65
N PRO A 71 17.13 1.15 -8.88
CA PRO A 71 17.31 2.26 -7.94
C PRO A 71 16.16 3.27 -7.95
N ALA A 72 15.10 3.03 -8.75
CA ALA A 72 13.96 3.92 -8.90
C ALA A 72 13.39 4.34 -7.53
N LEU A 73 13.38 5.66 -7.32
CA LEU A 73 12.77 6.34 -6.17
C LEU A 73 13.32 5.89 -4.80
N GLY A 74 14.46 5.19 -4.75
CA GLY A 74 15.07 4.69 -3.51
C GLY A 74 14.24 3.63 -2.78
N ILE A 75 13.26 3.02 -3.44
CA ILE A 75 12.32 2.07 -2.81
C ILE A 75 13.04 0.82 -2.34
N VAL A 76 13.87 0.21 -3.20
CA VAL A 76 14.58 -1.03 -2.88
C VAL A 76 15.50 -0.83 -1.69
N ASP A 77 16.30 0.24 -1.68
CA ASP A 77 17.21 0.56 -0.59
C ASP A 77 16.48 0.80 0.73
N ALA A 78 15.30 1.43 0.68
CA ALA A 78 14.50 1.72 1.87
C ALA A 78 13.80 0.48 2.44
N LEU A 79 13.25 -0.38 1.57
CA LEU A 79 12.37 -1.48 1.98
C LEU A 79 13.09 -2.82 2.14
N ARG A 80 14.23 -3.04 1.49
CA ARG A 80 14.95 -4.31 1.59
C ARG A 80 15.31 -4.69 3.04
N PRO A 81 15.91 -3.80 3.86
CA PRO A 81 16.23 -4.15 5.25
C PRO A 81 14.99 -4.51 6.08
N ILE A 82 13.83 -3.99 5.71
CA ILE A 82 12.56 -4.32 6.36
C ILE A 82 12.11 -5.72 5.93
N ALA A 83 12.05 -5.96 4.62
CA ALA A 83 11.60 -7.22 4.06
C ALA A 83 12.45 -8.41 4.53
N ASP A 84 13.76 -8.21 4.68
CA ASP A 84 14.71 -9.20 5.23
C ASP A 84 14.38 -9.61 6.68
N ASN A 85 13.64 -8.79 7.43
CA ASN A 85 13.30 -9.02 8.84
C ASN A 85 11.81 -9.35 9.08
N LEU A 86 10.97 -9.28 8.05
CA LEU A 86 9.57 -9.66 8.19
C LEU A 86 9.45 -11.18 8.39
N PRO A 87 8.48 -11.64 9.19
CA PRO A 87 8.23 -13.07 9.33
C PRO A 87 7.85 -13.66 7.98
N ALA A 88 8.35 -14.87 7.70
CA ALA A 88 7.93 -15.63 6.55
C ALA A 88 6.42 -15.93 6.63
N VAL A 89 5.77 -16.10 5.49
CA VAL A 89 4.37 -16.51 5.44
C VAL A 89 4.29 -18.00 5.80
N GLU A 90 3.43 -18.36 6.75
CA GLU A 90 3.31 -19.74 7.23
C GLU A 90 2.30 -20.59 6.42
N ASP A 91 1.35 -19.97 5.73
CA ASP A 91 0.34 -20.67 4.91
C ASP A 91 0.51 -20.38 3.40
N ASP A 92 -0.26 -21.09 2.57
CA ASP A 92 -0.23 -20.99 1.10
C ASP A 92 -0.95 -19.71 0.59
N HIS A 93 -0.43 -18.54 0.94
CA HIS A 93 -0.95 -17.24 0.49
C HIS A 93 0.15 -16.21 0.27
N ILE A 94 -0.18 -15.17 -0.48
CA ILE A 94 0.67 -13.99 -0.62
C ILE A 94 0.23 -12.94 0.39
N VAL A 95 1.18 -12.36 1.12
CA VAL A 95 0.96 -11.18 1.98
C VAL A 95 1.60 -9.96 1.32
N VAL A 96 0.84 -8.87 1.18
CA VAL A 96 1.33 -7.62 0.61
C VAL A 96 1.22 -6.51 1.64
N TYR A 97 2.36 -5.95 2.03
CA TYR A 97 2.43 -4.73 2.83
C TYR A 97 2.50 -3.54 1.88
N TYR A 98 1.53 -2.62 1.98
CA TYR A 98 1.50 -1.39 1.20
C TYR A 98 1.98 -0.21 2.03
N LEU A 99 3.06 0.41 1.57
CA LEU A 99 3.73 1.49 2.27
C LEU A 99 3.87 2.73 1.38
N GLU A 100 3.86 3.89 2.01
CA GLU A 100 4.32 5.12 1.37
C GLU A 100 5.78 5.34 1.77
N VAL A 101 6.71 5.31 0.82
CA VAL A 101 8.12 5.69 1.05
C VAL A 101 8.24 7.18 0.79
N TYR A 102 8.79 7.94 1.73
CA TYR A 102 8.81 9.41 1.66
C TYR A 102 10.13 10.00 2.19
N GLY A 103 10.30 11.32 2.02
CA GLY A 103 11.50 12.03 2.46
C GLY A 103 12.67 11.90 1.48
N GLY A 104 13.87 12.29 1.93
CA GLY A 104 15.05 12.31 1.07
C GLY A 104 14.86 13.14 -0.22
N LYS A 105 15.00 12.48 -1.37
CA LYS A 105 14.75 13.04 -2.72
C LYS A 105 13.59 12.33 -3.43
N VAL A 106 12.73 11.63 -2.70
CA VAL A 106 11.67 10.78 -3.27
C VAL A 106 10.62 11.63 -3.99
N THR A 107 10.15 12.70 -3.34
CA THR A 107 9.21 13.69 -3.93
C THR A 107 9.67 15.14 -3.70
N ALA A 108 9.08 16.09 -4.43
CA ALA A 108 9.34 17.52 -4.21
C ALA A 108 8.94 17.98 -2.79
N ALA A 109 7.94 17.33 -2.18
CA ALA A 109 7.46 17.60 -0.83
C ALA A 109 8.32 17.00 0.29
N SER A 110 9.34 16.18 -0.03
CA SER A 110 10.23 15.51 0.93
C SER A 110 10.81 16.43 2.01
N LYS A 111 10.98 17.73 1.70
CA LYS A 111 11.49 18.75 2.63
C LYS A 111 10.54 19.03 3.81
N GLN A 112 9.25 18.75 3.66
CA GLN A 112 8.23 18.99 4.69
C GLN A 112 8.17 17.86 5.73
N TYR A 113 8.66 16.67 5.38
CA TYR A 113 8.57 15.48 6.24
C TYR A 113 9.81 15.24 7.10
N THR A 114 11.01 15.57 6.60
CA THR A 114 12.24 15.45 7.38
C THR A 114 13.18 16.62 7.13
N GLY A 115 13.52 17.36 8.20
CA GLY A 115 14.56 18.41 8.13
C GLY A 115 15.95 17.87 7.75
N GLY A 116 16.16 16.56 7.94
CA GLY A 116 17.43 15.86 7.70
C GLY A 116 17.54 15.05 6.39
N LYS A 117 16.58 15.16 5.45
CA LYS A 117 16.56 14.35 4.20
C LYS A 117 16.61 12.84 4.43
N ARG A 118 16.10 12.35 5.56
CA ARG A 118 16.02 10.90 5.81
C ARG A 118 14.89 10.32 4.98
N ILE A 119 15.10 9.12 4.45
CA ILE A 119 14.04 8.33 3.85
C ILE A 119 13.28 7.66 5.01
N GLY A 120 11.96 7.73 4.96
CA GLY A 120 11.06 7.04 5.89
C GLY A 120 10.00 6.28 5.11
N TYR A 121 9.21 5.50 5.84
CA TYR A 121 8.08 4.77 5.29
C TYR A 121 6.93 4.76 6.30
N ARG A 122 5.69 4.72 5.79
CA ARG A 122 4.49 4.44 6.60
C ARG A 122 3.70 3.32 5.97
N LEU A 123 3.35 2.29 6.74
CA LEU A 123 2.38 1.28 6.37
C LEU A 123 0.99 1.92 6.35
N PHE A 124 0.20 1.69 5.30
CA PHE A 124 -1.20 2.13 5.28
C PHE A 124 -2.19 0.99 5.06
N ASP A 125 -1.78 -0.12 4.43
CA ASP A 125 -2.63 -1.28 4.23
C ASP A 125 -1.83 -2.58 4.16
N VAL A 126 -2.49 -3.69 4.45
CA VAL A 126 -1.99 -5.04 4.21
C VAL A 126 -3.07 -5.85 3.52
N ALA A 127 -2.70 -6.56 2.46
CA ALA A 127 -3.58 -7.48 1.76
C ALA A 127 -3.11 -8.93 1.85
N VAL A 128 -4.07 -9.85 1.87
CA VAL A 128 -3.83 -11.30 1.86
C VAL A 128 -4.51 -11.89 0.62
N ILE A 129 -3.76 -12.70 -0.14
CA ILE A 129 -4.24 -13.29 -1.40
C ILE A 129 -4.01 -14.80 -1.34
N GLY A 130 -5.08 -15.56 -1.08
CA GLY A 130 -5.05 -17.03 -1.01
C GLY A 130 -5.08 -17.71 -2.38
N ASP A 131 -5.94 -17.26 -3.30
CA ASP A 131 -6.17 -17.96 -4.59
C ASP A 131 -5.15 -17.58 -5.69
N TYR A 132 -3.91 -17.25 -5.31
CA TYR A 132 -2.90 -16.72 -6.22
C TYR A 132 -2.50 -17.71 -7.33
N GLN A 133 -2.60 -19.03 -7.06
CA GLN A 133 -2.29 -20.08 -8.03
C GLN A 133 -3.27 -20.06 -9.20
N GLU A 134 -4.57 -19.91 -8.94
CA GLU A 134 -5.58 -19.78 -10.00
C GLU A 134 -5.35 -18.50 -10.81
N MET A 135 -5.10 -17.40 -10.10
CA MET A 135 -4.90 -16.08 -10.72
C MET A 135 -3.65 -15.98 -11.57
N SER A 136 -2.66 -16.86 -11.36
CA SER A 136 -1.43 -16.91 -12.16
C SER A 136 -1.70 -17.26 -13.63
N GLY A 137 -2.82 -17.94 -13.93
CA GLY A 137 -3.27 -18.22 -15.29
C GLY A 137 -4.15 -17.13 -15.92
N TRP A 138 -4.49 -16.07 -15.18
CA TRP A 138 -5.35 -15.01 -15.68
C TRP A 138 -4.56 -13.99 -16.51
N ASP A 139 -5.22 -13.43 -17.53
CA ASP A 139 -4.68 -12.27 -18.22
C ASP A 139 -4.75 -11.00 -17.33
N SER A 140 -4.01 -9.97 -17.74
CA SER A 140 -3.91 -8.72 -16.98
C SER A 140 -5.24 -7.98 -16.86
N GLN A 141 -6.14 -8.10 -17.83
CA GLN A 141 -7.45 -7.43 -17.82
C GLN A 141 -8.37 -8.10 -16.79
N ARG A 142 -8.39 -9.43 -16.72
CA ARG A 142 -9.14 -10.19 -15.72
C ARG A 142 -8.64 -9.89 -14.31
N VAL A 143 -7.32 -9.86 -14.12
CA VAL A 143 -6.72 -9.49 -12.82
C VAL A 143 -7.08 -8.06 -12.42
N ALA A 144 -7.09 -7.12 -13.37
CA ALA A 144 -7.50 -5.74 -13.10
C ALA A 144 -8.98 -5.67 -12.70
N ALA A 145 -9.87 -6.30 -13.46
CA ALA A 145 -11.30 -6.33 -13.18
C ALA A 145 -11.62 -6.97 -11.82
N TRP A 146 -10.93 -8.06 -11.46
CA TRP A 146 -11.07 -8.69 -10.15
C TRP A 146 -10.71 -7.72 -9.01
N ARG A 147 -9.58 -7.01 -9.12
CA ARG A 147 -9.18 -6.03 -8.11
C ARG A 147 -10.18 -4.87 -8.01
N ASP A 148 -10.58 -4.33 -9.15
CA ASP A 148 -11.46 -3.16 -9.21
C ASP A 148 -12.87 -3.49 -8.69
N ALA A 149 -13.28 -4.77 -8.72
CA ALA A 149 -14.48 -5.29 -8.09
C ALA A 149 -14.33 -5.63 -6.59
N GLY A 150 -13.20 -5.26 -5.96
CA GLY A 150 -12.94 -5.52 -4.54
C GLY A 150 -12.45 -6.94 -4.24
N GLY A 151 -11.95 -7.66 -5.24
CA GLY A 151 -11.47 -9.03 -5.06
C GLY A 151 -10.23 -9.14 -4.16
N GLN A 152 -9.45 -8.06 -4.04
CA GLN A 152 -8.32 -8.00 -3.11
C GLN A 152 -8.81 -7.73 -1.68
N GLN A 153 -8.57 -8.69 -0.78
CA GLN A 153 -8.95 -8.57 0.62
C GLN A 153 -7.85 -7.87 1.42
N PHE A 154 -8.25 -6.87 2.20
CA PHE A 154 -7.39 -6.09 3.07
C PHE A 154 -7.68 -6.40 4.54
N LEU A 155 -6.66 -6.28 5.40
CA LEU A 155 -6.85 -6.39 6.84
C LEU A 155 -7.74 -5.25 7.35
N GLY A 156 -8.68 -5.57 8.23
CA GLY A 156 -9.44 -4.56 8.97
C GLY A 156 -8.55 -3.81 9.97
N GLU A 157 -8.98 -2.62 10.38
CA GLU A 157 -8.19 -1.67 11.19
C GLU A 157 -7.57 -2.30 12.45
N THR A 158 -8.32 -3.08 13.23
CA THR A 158 -7.81 -3.74 14.44
C THR A 158 -6.65 -4.70 14.12
N THR A 159 -6.82 -5.53 13.08
CA THR A 159 -5.80 -6.49 12.66
C THR A 159 -4.59 -5.78 12.07
N LEU A 160 -4.81 -4.73 11.26
CA LEU A 160 -3.75 -3.91 10.66
C LEU A 160 -2.86 -3.27 11.74
N ARG A 161 -3.45 -2.73 12.82
CA ARG A 161 -2.72 -2.18 13.97
C ARG A 161 -1.87 -3.23 14.66
N ARG A 162 -2.45 -4.39 14.93
CA ARG A 162 -1.71 -5.49 15.53
C ARG A 162 -0.56 -5.95 14.65
N THR A 163 -0.78 -6.11 13.34
CA THR A 163 0.28 -6.45 12.39
C THR A 163 1.40 -5.40 12.38
N ALA A 164 1.05 -4.11 12.44
CA ALA A 164 2.02 -3.03 12.52
C ALA A 164 2.87 -3.11 13.80
N GLU A 165 2.26 -3.37 14.95
CA GLU A 165 2.95 -3.58 16.23
C GLU A 165 3.88 -4.81 16.19
N ASP A 166 3.35 -5.95 15.72
CA ASP A 166 4.08 -7.23 15.66
C ASP A 166 5.30 -7.16 14.71
N THR A 167 5.21 -6.35 13.65
CA THR A 167 6.29 -6.16 12.66
C THR A 167 7.19 -4.96 12.94
N GLY A 168 6.83 -4.11 13.92
CA GLY A 168 7.52 -2.85 14.20
C GLY A 168 7.39 -1.81 13.07
N LEU A 169 6.41 -1.96 12.18
CA LEU A 169 6.14 -1.02 11.11
C LEU A 169 5.24 0.10 11.61
N ASP A 170 5.66 1.35 11.40
CA ASP A 170 4.80 2.46 11.75
C ASP A 170 3.67 2.66 10.72
N LEU A 171 2.47 2.80 11.23
CA LEU A 171 1.28 3.12 10.46
C LEU A 171 1.22 4.61 10.05
N THR A 172 0.49 4.91 8.97
CA THR A 172 0.07 6.28 8.67
C THR A 172 -0.69 6.87 9.86
N PRO A 173 -0.41 8.13 10.25
CA PRO A 173 -1.08 8.76 11.39
C PRO A 173 -2.60 8.73 11.25
N ARG A 174 -3.28 8.21 12.26
CA ARG A 174 -4.75 8.33 12.36
C ARG A 174 -5.09 9.71 12.90
N LEU A 175 -5.97 10.39 12.19
CA LEU A 175 -6.40 11.76 12.47
C LEU A 175 -7.76 11.76 13.18
N PHE A 176 -8.65 10.85 12.81
CA PHE A 176 -9.96 10.70 13.42
C PHE A 176 -10.56 9.32 13.17
N GLU A 177 -11.58 8.99 13.97
CA GLU A 177 -12.45 7.84 13.81
C GLU A 177 -13.87 8.33 14.15
N ILE A 178 -14.78 8.31 13.18
CA ILE A 178 -16.14 8.84 13.32
C ILE A 178 -17.15 7.90 12.66
N ASP A 179 -18.41 7.93 13.12
CA ASP A 179 -19.47 7.20 12.46
C ASP A 179 -19.77 7.80 11.07
N ALA A 180 -20.10 6.96 10.08
CA ALA A 180 -20.41 7.43 8.74
C ALA A 180 -21.59 8.42 8.70
N THR A 181 -22.48 8.39 9.69
CA THR A 181 -23.60 9.33 9.79
C THR A 181 -23.20 10.76 10.17
N GLU A 182 -21.94 10.96 10.59
CA GLU A 182 -21.38 12.26 10.96
C GLU A 182 -20.61 12.94 9.80
N LEU A 183 -20.54 12.30 8.62
CA LEU A 183 -19.80 12.76 7.42
C LEU A 183 -20.63 13.52 6.39
#